data_AF-A0A2M6XW33-F1
#
_entry.id   AF-A0A2M6XW33-F1
#
_cell.length_a   1.000
_cell.length_b   1.000
_cell.length_c   1.000
_cell.angle_alpha   90.00
_cell.angle_beta   90.00
_cell.angle_gamma   90.00
#
_symmetry.space_group_name_H-M   'P 1'
#
loop_
_entity.id
_entity.type
_entity.pdbx_description
1 polymer ?
#
loop_
_entity_poly.entity_id
_entity_poly.type
_entity_poly.pdbx_seq_one_letter_code
_entity_poly.pdbx_strand_id
1 'polypeptide(L)'
;MFKFIGVIAGYYFLGFFGALLGLFLGSIIDRVRALGEGALNPLQNALRQTVFLETVFLAMGKLAKADGRVSEDEIAHVEQFMQKLGMTTAHRQQAIAWFKQGTAAEFEIEPACRKFMAVCGHTHNLKEM
;
A
#
# COMPACT_ATOMS: atom_id res chain seq x y z
N MET A 1 14.57 -11.06 11.56
CA MET A 1 15.45 -11.77 12.52
C MET A 1 15.83 -13.15 12.02
N PHE A 2 14.92 -13.88 11.36
CA PHE A 2 15.13 -15.23 10.86
C PHE A 2 16.18 -15.34 9.75
N LYS A 3 16.50 -14.25 9.04
CA LYS A 3 17.63 -14.23 8.07
C LYS A 3 18.98 -14.55 8.70
N PHE A 4 19.26 -14.03 9.91
CA PHE A 4 20.53 -14.29 10.59
C PHE A 4 20.57 -15.69 11.21
N ILE A 5 19.44 -16.14 11.76
CA ILE A 5 19.28 -17.51 12.27
C ILE A 5 19.46 -18.53 11.13
N GLY A 6 18.87 -18.26 9.97
CA GLY A 6 19.01 -19.09 8.77
C GLY A 6 20.45 -19.16 8.27
N VAL A 7 21.17 -18.04 8.21
CA VAL A 7 22.60 -18.02 7.84
C VAL A 7 23.44 -18.87 8.77
N ILE A 8 23.29 -18.70 10.09
CA ILE A 8 24.09 -19.41 11.10
C ILE A 8 23.81 -20.90 11.07
N ALA A 9 22.52 -21.29 11.04
CA ALA A 9 22.12 -22.70 10.96
C ALA A 9 22.55 -23.34 9.63
N GLY A 10 22.34 -22.63 8.51
CA GLY A 10 22.74 -23.11 7.19
C GLY A 10 24.25 -23.31 7.07
N TYR A 11 25.04 -22.38 7.60
CA TYR A 11 26.49 -22.51 7.64
C TYR A 11 26.94 -23.75 8.42
N TYR A 12 26.28 -24.05 9.54
CA TYR A 12 26.63 -25.20 10.38
C TYR A 12 26.45 -26.56 9.69
N PHE A 13 25.40 -26.72 8.87
CA PHE A 13 25.10 -28.01 8.21
C PHE A 13 25.76 -28.17 6.83
N LEU A 14 25.88 -27.10 6.03
CA LEU A 14 26.33 -27.18 4.63
C LEU A 14 27.42 -26.14 4.27
N GLY A 15 28.04 -25.51 5.28
CA GLY A 15 29.11 -24.52 5.07
C GLY A 15 28.64 -23.31 4.27
N PHE A 16 29.49 -22.81 3.36
CA PHE A 16 29.19 -21.61 2.58
C PHE A 16 27.89 -21.69 1.76
N PHE A 17 27.61 -22.83 1.12
CA PHE A 17 26.38 -23.02 0.35
C PHE A 17 25.13 -23.08 1.24
N GLY A 18 25.27 -23.67 2.42
CA GLY A 18 24.22 -23.67 3.43
C GLY A 18 23.91 -22.28 3.97
N ALA A 19 24.93 -21.45 4.19
CA ALA A 19 24.74 -20.05 4.60
C ALA A 19 23.94 -19.25 3.56
N LEU A 20 24.20 -19.47 2.27
CA LEU A 20 23.49 -18.81 1.17
C LEU A 20 22.02 -19.24 1.10
N LEU A 21 21.75 -20.55 1.20
CA LEU A 21 20.39 -21.09 1.29
C LEU A 21 19.66 -20.59 2.53
N GLY A 22 20.34 -20.58 3.68
CA GLY A 22 19.81 -20.11 4.95
C GLY A 22 19.46 -18.62 4.94
N LEU A 23 20.28 -17.78 4.30
CA LEU A 23 19.97 -16.37 4.04
C LEU A 23 18.71 -16.23 3.19
N PHE A 24 18.62 -17.02 2.11
CA PHE A 24 17.49 -16.96 1.18
C PHE A 24 16.17 -17.36 1.87
N LEU A 25 16.11 -18.54 2.49
CA LEU A 25 14.92 -19.00 3.22
C LEU A 25 14.59 -18.08 4.41
N GLY A 26 15.59 -17.67 5.19
CA GLY A 26 15.40 -16.79 6.34
C GLY A 26 14.90 -15.40 5.94
N SER A 27 15.31 -14.90 4.77
CA SER A 27 14.82 -13.63 4.21
C SER A 27 13.36 -13.73 3.74
N ILE A 28 12.96 -14.88 3.19
CA ILE A 28 11.56 -15.15 2.80
C ILE A 28 10.67 -15.19 4.03
N ILE A 29 11.08 -15.92 5.07
CA ILE A 29 10.33 -16.05 6.33
C ILE A 29 10.19 -14.69 7.02
N ASP A 30 11.27 -13.92 7.10
CA ASP A 30 11.23 -12.56 7.64
C ASP A 30 10.27 -11.66 6.84
N ARG A 31 10.27 -11.78 5.50
CA ARG A 31 9.45 -10.95 4.62
C ARG A 31 7.96 -11.31 4.69
N VAL A 32 7.62 -12.60 4.74
CA VAL A 32 6.24 -13.10 4.93
C VAL A 32 5.72 -12.73 6.30
N ARG A 33 6.54 -12.81 7.36
CA ARG A 33 6.11 -12.39 8.71
C ARG A 33 5.89 -10.89 8.83
N ALA A 34 6.70 -10.07 8.16
CA ALA A 34 6.59 -8.62 8.26
C ALA A 34 5.45 -8.03 7.40
N LEU A 35 5.15 -8.63 6.26
CA LEU A 35 4.25 -8.06 5.23
C LEU A 35 3.06 -8.97 4.87
N GLY A 36 2.94 -10.15 5.50
CA GLY A 36 1.91 -11.15 5.20
C GLY A 36 2.18 -11.95 3.91
N GLU A 37 1.25 -12.83 3.52
CA GLU A 37 1.36 -13.69 2.33
C GLU A 37 1.60 -12.90 1.03
N GLY A 38 1.19 -11.64 1.00
CA GLY A 38 1.39 -10.72 -0.12
C GLY A 38 2.85 -10.34 -0.40
N ALA A 39 3.76 -10.58 0.54
CA ALA A 39 5.15 -10.13 0.46
C ALA A 39 5.99 -10.81 -0.64
N LEU A 40 5.52 -11.95 -1.14
CA LEU A 40 6.19 -12.77 -2.14
C LEU A 40 5.94 -12.33 -3.58
N ASN A 41 4.93 -11.48 -3.82
CA ASN A 41 4.54 -11.06 -5.16
C ASN A 41 4.69 -9.54 -5.35
N PRO A 42 5.77 -9.08 -6.00
CA PRO A 42 6.02 -7.67 -6.25
C PRO A 42 4.91 -6.98 -7.04
N LEU A 43 4.28 -7.69 -7.99
CA LEU A 43 3.16 -7.16 -8.78
C LEU A 43 1.92 -6.95 -7.92
N GLN A 44 1.66 -7.87 -6.98
CA GLN A 44 0.57 -7.74 -6.03
C GLN A 44 0.79 -6.59 -5.05
N ASN A 45 2.04 -6.29 -4.69
CA ASN A 45 2.38 -5.12 -3.87
C ASN A 45 2.11 -3.80 -4.61
N ALA A 46 2.53 -3.71 -5.87
CA ALA A 46 2.26 -2.53 -6.70
C ALA A 46 0.76 -2.32 -6.89
N LEU A 47 0.01 -3.38 -7.22
CA LEU A 47 -1.44 -3.33 -7.38
C LEU A 47 -2.14 -2.88 -6.08
N ARG A 48 -1.75 -3.43 -4.93
CA ARG A 48 -2.27 -3.01 -3.61
C ARG A 48 -2.03 -1.54 -3.35
N GLN A 49 -0.80 -1.06 -3.60
CA GLN A 49 -0.47 0.34 -3.40
C GLN A 49 -1.33 1.25 -4.29
N THR A 50 -1.51 0.90 -5.56
CA THR A 50 -2.37 1.66 -6.48
C THR A 50 -3.81 1.67 -6.01
N VAL A 51 -4.40 0.51 -5.68
CA VAL A 51 -5.79 0.41 -5.24
C VAL A 51 -6.01 1.13 -3.90
N PHE A 52 -5.05 1.06 -2.98
CA PHE A 52 -5.08 1.80 -1.72
C PHE A 52 -5.13 3.31 -1.98
N LEU A 53 -4.16 3.85 -2.74
CA LEU A 53 -4.10 5.29 -3.01
C LEU A 53 -5.32 5.77 -3.80
N GLU A 54 -5.73 5.03 -4.83
CA GLU A 54 -6.96 5.28 -5.60
C GLU A 54 -8.17 5.44 -4.66
N THR A 55 -8.39 4.47 -3.77
CA THR A 55 -9.52 4.48 -2.84
C THR A 55 -9.45 5.67 -1.87
N VAL A 56 -8.27 5.96 -1.33
CA VAL A 56 -8.07 7.09 -0.40
C VAL A 56 -8.39 8.42 -1.07
N PHE A 57 -7.85 8.69 -2.26
CA PHE A 57 -8.12 9.98 -2.93
C PHE A 57 -9.56 10.11 -3.41
N LEU A 58 -10.19 9.02 -3.88
CA LEU A 58 -11.63 9.00 -4.18
C LEU A 58 -12.46 9.32 -2.93
N ALA A 59 -12.12 8.73 -1.78
CA ALA A 59 -12.79 8.97 -0.52
C ALA A 59 -12.61 10.42 -0.03
N MET A 60 -11.40 10.96 -0.10
CA MET A 60 -11.13 12.36 0.24
C MET A 60 -11.94 13.32 -0.65
N GLY A 61 -12.06 13.03 -1.95
CA GLY A 61 -12.88 13.84 -2.85
C GLY A 61 -14.37 13.79 -2.52
N LYS A 62 -14.89 12.59 -2.23
CA LYS A 62 -16.30 12.40 -1.84
C LYS A 62 -16.60 13.09 -0.51
N LEU A 63 -15.69 12.99 0.45
CA LEU A 63 -15.79 13.66 1.75
C LEU A 63 -15.74 15.17 1.60
N ALA A 64 -14.79 15.71 0.83
CA ALA A 64 -14.67 17.15 0.61
C ALA A 64 -15.88 17.76 -0.12
N LYS A 65 -16.61 16.95 -0.89
CA LYS A 65 -17.84 17.38 -1.57
C LYS A 65 -19.11 17.17 -0.74
N ALA A 66 -19.03 16.51 0.42
CA ALA A 66 -20.20 16.20 1.24
C ALA A 66 -21.00 17.46 1.64
N ASP A 67 -20.30 18.57 1.88
CA ASP A 67 -20.90 19.86 2.24
C ASP A 67 -21.28 20.72 1.01
N GLY A 68 -21.22 20.14 -0.19
CA GLY A 68 -21.64 20.77 -1.46
C GLY A 68 -20.55 21.60 -2.15
N ARG A 69 -19.46 21.96 -1.47
CA ARG A 69 -18.31 22.67 -2.06
C ARG A 69 -17.01 22.12 -1.52
N VAL A 70 -15.97 22.09 -2.37
CA VAL A 70 -14.60 21.82 -1.94
C VAL A 70 -13.95 23.13 -1.55
N SER A 71 -13.42 23.20 -0.33
CA SER A 71 -12.74 24.36 0.26
C SER A 71 -11.24 24.38 -0.04
N GLU A 72 -10.63 25.55 0.11
CA GLU A 72 -9.18 25.70 -0.02
C GLU A 72 -8.42 24.91 1.06
N ASP A 73 -8.97 24.82 2.27
CA ASP A 73 -8.39 24.06 3.38
C ASP A 73 -8.33 22.57 3.07
N GLU A 74 -9.37 22.01 2.44
CA GLU A 74 -9.38 20.60 2.00
C GLU A 74 -8.35 20.36 0.90
N ILE A 75 -8.22 21.28 -0.06
CA ILE A 75 -7.19 21.22 -1.10
C ILE A 75 -5.80 21.26 -0.45
N ALA A 76 -5.57 22.18 0.49
CA ALA A 76 -4.31 22.29 1.21
C ALA A 76 -3.98 21.00 1.98
N HIS A 77 -4.98 20.36 2.59
CA HIS A 77 -4.80 19.09 3.28
C HIS A 77 -4.42 17.96 2.31
N VAL A 78 -5.11 17.86 1.17
CA VAL A 78 -4.78 16.88 0.11
C VAL A 78 -3.35 17.07 -0.41
N GLU A 79 -2.94 18.32 -0.64
CA GLU A 79 -1.58 18.64 -1.08
C GLU A 79 -0.53 18.28 -0.03
N GLN A 80 -0.78 18.60 1.24
CA GLN A 80 0.10 18.20 2.34
C GLN A 80 0.20 16.68 2.46
N PHE A 81 -0.90 15.96 2.22
CA PHE A 81 -0.91 14.50 2.23
C PHE A 81 -0.06 13.92 1.09
N MET A 82 -0.17 14.46 -0.13
CA MET A 82 0.68 14.08 -1.27
C MET A 82 2.17 14.34 -0.99
N GLN A 83 2.50 15.46 -0.33
CA GLN A 83 3.88 15.79 0.06
C GLN A 83 4.42 14.80 1.09
N LYS A 84 3.65 14.47 2.13
CA LYS A 84 4.03 13.47 3.16
C LYS A 84 4.28 12.09 2.56
N LEU A 85 3.54 11.72 1.52
CA LEU A 85 3.73 10.46 0.79
C LEU A 85 4.94 10.49 -0.17
N GLY A 86 5.62 11.63 -0.33
CA GLY A 86 6.77 11.75 -1.23
C GLY A 86 6.42 11.46 -2.69
N MET A 87 5.21 11.84 -3.12
CA MET A 87 4.73 11.52 -4.47
C MET A 87 5.56 12.17 -5.57
N THR A 88 5.86 11.40 -6.61
CA THR A 88 6.42 11.93 -7.85
C THR A 88 5.37 12.77 -8.59
N THR A 89 5.81 13.62 -9.52
CA THR A 89 4.90 14.46 -10.33
C THR A 89 3.81 13.64 -11.03
N ALA A 90 4.16 12.46 -11.56
CA ALA A 90 3.22 11.57 -12.24
C ALA A 90 2.17 10.99 -11.26
N HIS A 91 2.61 10.49 -10.10
CA HIS A 91 1.69 9.99 -9.08
C HIS A 91 0.80 11.08 -8.51
N ARG A 92 1.31 12.31 -8.37
CA ARG A 92 0.53 13.47 -7.94
C ARG A 92 -0.59 13.79 -8.94
N GLN A 93 -0.30 13.80 -10.24
CA GLN A 93 -1.33 14.01 -11.27
C GLN A 93 -2.43 12.95 -11.20
N GLN A 94 -2.07 11.68 -11.00
CA GLN A 94 -3.03 10.59 -10.86
C GLN A 94 -3.89 10.75 -9.59
N ALA A 95 -3.27 11.10 -8.47
CA ALA A 95 -3.97 11.37 -7.21
C ALA A 95 -4.97 12.52 -7.33
N ILE A 96 -4.59 13.61 -8.03
CA ILE A 96 -5.50 14.72 -8.33
C ILE A 96 -6.67 14.27 -9.19
N ALA A 97 -6.44 13.39 -10.18
CA ALA A 97 -7.51 12.85 -11.02
C ALA A 97 -8.52 12.03 -10.20
N TRP A 98 -8.03 11.15 -9.31
CA TRP A 98 -8.89 10.39 -8.39
C TRP A 98 -9.64 11.28 -7.41
N PHE A 99 -8.98 12.29 -6.84
CA PHE A 99 -9.65 13.25 -5.96
C PHE A 99 -10.80 13.95 -6.70
N LYS A 100 -10.54 14.49 -7.90
CA LYS A 100 -11.58 15.11 -8.74
C LYS A 100 -12.71 14.16 -9.08
N GLN A 101 -12.41 12.91 -9.42
CA GLN A 101 -13.42 11.89 -9.67
C GLN A 101 -14.31 11.66 -8.43
N GLY A 102 -13.71 11.63 -7.23
CA GLY A 102 -14.44 11.51 -5.96
C GLY A 102 -15.40 12.67 -5.68
N THR A 103 -15.10 13.87 -6.21
CA THR A 103 -15.96 15.07 -6.07
C THR A 103 -17.13 15.10 -7.06
N ALA A 104 -17.23 14.17 -8.00
CA ALA A 104 -18.35 14.12 -8.95
C ALA A 104 -19.66 13.79 -8.21
N ALA A 105 -20.76 14.43 -8.60
CA ALA A 105 -22.04 14.29 -7.91
C ALA A 105 -22.57 12.85 -8.00
N GLU A 106 -22.37 12.22 -9.15
CA GLU A 106 -22.81 10.86 -9.48
C GLU A 106 -21.79 9.79 -9.03
N PHE A 107 -20.73 10.17 -8.31
CA PHE A 107 -19.71 9.21 -7.88
C PHE A 107 -20.22 8.32 -6.74
N GLU A 108 -20.21 7.01 -6.98
CA GLU A 108 -20.49 5.97 -6.00
C GLU A 108 -19.19 5.39 -5.44
N ILE A 109 -19.02 5.43 -4.12
CA ILE A 109 -17.80 4.95 -3.45
C ILE A 109 -17.81 3.44 -3.21
N GLU A 110 -18.99 2.82 -3.18
CA GLU A 110 -19.17 1.39 -2.86
C GLU A 110 -18.34 0.45 -3.78
N PRO A 111 -18.29 0.63 -5.11
CA PRO A 111 -17.44 -0.19 -5.99
C PRO A 111 -15.95 -0.05 -5.66
N ALA A 112 -15.49 1.15 -5.32
CA ALA A 112 -14.10 1.39 -4.92
C ALA A 112 -13.78 0.67 -3.60
N CYS A 113 -14.68 0.74 -2.61
CA CYS A 113 -14.55 0.01 -1.35
C CYS A 113 -14.54 -1.51 -1.56
N ARG A 114 -15.40 -2.06 -2.45
CA ARG A 114 -15.36 -3.49 -2.79
C ARG A 114 -14.02 -3.92 -3.39
N LYS A 115 -13.50 -3.13 -4.35
CA LYS A 115 -12.18 -3.37 -4.96
C LYS A 115 -11.07 -3.30 -3.92
N PHE A 116 -11.12 -2.32 -3.02
CA PHE A 116 -10.20 -2.20 -1.90
C PHE A 116 -10.22 -3.43 -1.00
N MET A 117 -11.40 -3.88 -0.57
CA MET A 117 -11.52 -5.06 0.28
C MET A 117 -11.00 -6.33 -0.40
N ALA A 118 -11.28 -6.50 -1.70
CA ALA A 118 -10.81 -7.65 -2.47
C ALA A 118 -9.27 -7.69 -2.60
N VAL A 119 -8.63 -6.52 -2.78
CA VAL A 119 -7.19 -6.44 -3.06
C VAL A 119 -6.35 -6.25 -1.79
N CYS A 120 -6.82 -5.45 -0.85
CA CYS A 120 -6.11 -5.04 0.36
C CYS A 120 -6.59 -5.75 1.62
N GLY A 121 -7.82 -6.29 1.67
CA GLY A 121 -8.48 -6.78 2.89
C GLY A 121 -7.81 -7.97 3.59
N HIS A 122 -6.93 -8.70 2.91
CA HIS A 122 -6.12 -9.79 3.48
C HIS A 122 -4.80 -9.32 4.10
N THR A 123 -4.50 -8.03 4.07
CA THR A 123 -3.27 -7.45 4.63
C THR A 123 -3.50 -7.13 6.11
N HIS A 124 -2.91 -7.91 7.02
CA HIS A 124 -3.14 -7.77 8.47
C HIS A 124 -2.85 -6.36 9.02
N ASN A 125 -1.92 -5.61 8.43
CA ASN A 125 -1.51 -4.28 8.92
C ASN A 125 -2.35 -3.09 8.39
N LEU A 126 -3.21 -3.28 7.38
CA LEU A 126 -3.99 -2.16 6.80
C LEU A 126 -5.34 -1.92 7.48
N LYS A 127 -5.77 -2.83 8.38
CA LYS A 127 -6.99 -2.65 9.19
C LYS A 127 -6.77 -1.78 10.43
N GLU A 128 -5.52 -1.51 10.81
CA GLU A 128 -5.18 -0.80 12.06
C GLU A 128 -4.76 0.67 11.85
N MET A 129 -4.78 1.17 10.61
CA MET A 129 -4.55 2.59 10.28
C MET A 129 -5.86 3.27 9.89
#